data_AF-A0A812FHQ2-F1
#
_entry.id   AF-A0A812FHQ2-F1
#
_cell.length_a   1.000
_cell.length_b   1.000
_cell.length_c   1.000
_cell.angle_alpha   90.00
_cell.angle_beta   90.00
_cell.angle_gamma   90.00
#
_symmetry.space_group_name_H-M   'P 1'
#
loop_
_entity.id
_entity.type
_entity.pdbx_description
1 polymer ?
#
loop_
_entity_poly.entity_id
_entity_poly.type
_entity_poly.pdbx_seq_one_letter_code
_entity_poly.pdbx_strand_id
1 'polypeptide(L)'
;MNKHLLTSLLLTSLALAGCTSVETPNLEQFTHFSGGKVMGDTTSLYWMTERLTRVSTAADYVTMGDYGYYQSDYRWDDGELRELIRKGKLLDTKQGLVPFQIHIRFNKDGDAIYQQYRVNGKVLPIQREQLGRYKVEANGVVDSIKQESRDGQNLIQGYWDGETFETCKGREYATLEFNQTLPNFVIDRLASVDSYIAFIGKESRNTATVDELLMLNDDSFDCVQRPKFISE
;
A
#
# COMPACT_ATOMS: atom_id res chain seq x y z
N MET A 1 -71.88 -29.62 48.98
CA MET A 1 -72.62 -28.41 48.55
C MET A 1 -71.65 -27.24 48.51
N ASN A 2 -71.64 -26.57 47.36
CA ASN A 2 -71.31 -25.17 47.09
C ASN A 2 -69.86 -24.65 47.19
N LYS A 3 -69.40 -24.29 45.99
CA LYS A 3 -68.38 -23.33 45.55
C LYS A 3 -68.44 -22.00 46.31
N HIS A 4 -67.30 -21.29 46.38
CA HIS A 4 -67.05 -19.88 45.97
C HIS A 4 -65.57 -19.55 46.34
N LEU A 5 -64.63 -19.39 45.41
CA LEU A 5 -64.24 -18.21 44.58
C LEU A 5 -63.59 -17.04 45.34
N LEU A 6 -62.46 -16.57 44.77
CA LEU A 6 -61.68 -15.32 44.99
C LEU A 6 -60.54 -15.47 46.03
N THR A 7 -59.30 -15.01 45.83
CA THR A 7 -58.79 -13.92 44.97
C THR A 7 -57.26 -13.99 44.83
N SER A 8 -56.78 -13.81 43.60
CA SER A 8 -55.56 -13.13 43.13
C SER A 8 -54.38 -12.90 44.10
N LEU A 9 -53.21 -13.48 43.79
CA LEU A 9 -51.91 -12.86 44.12
C LEU A 9 -50.84 -13.21 43.07
N LEU A 10 -50.47 -12.19 42.29
CA LEU A 10 -49.11 -11.87 41.81
C LEU A 10 -48.25 -12.99 41.19
N LEU A 11 -48.22 -13.05 39.86
CA LEU A 11 -47.05 -13.47 39.08
C LEU A 11 -46.98 -12.68 37.77
N THR A 12 -46.56 -11.42 37.88
CA THR A 12 -46.00 -10.67 36.76
C THR A 12 -44.59 -11.18 36.50
N SER A 13 -44.48 -12.22 35.68
CA SER A 13 -43.21 -12.62 35.08
C SER A 13 -42.78 -11.53 34.09
N LEU A 14 -41.78 -10.75 34.49
CA LEU A 14 -41.05 -9.81 33.65
C LEU A 14 -40.54 -10.54 32.41
N ALA A 15 -41.06 -10.18 31.25
CA ALA A 15 -40.40 -10.43 29.98
C ALA A 15 -39.12 -9.58 29.95
N LEU A 16 -37.98 -10.19 30.29
CA LEU A 16 -36.68 -9.67 29.91
C LEU A 16 -36.57 -9.83 28.39
N ALA A 17 -37.06 -8.83 27.65
CA ALA A 17 -36.66 -8.63 26.28
C ALA A 17 -35.15 -8.35 26.28
N GLY A 18 -34.37 -9.35 25.86
CA GLY A 18 -32.95 -9.18 25.60
C GLY A 18 -32.78 -8.13 24.51
N CYS A 19 -32.22 -6.97 24.88
CA CYS A 19 -31.69 -6.03 23.92
C CYS A 19 -30.56 -6.74 23.17
N THR A 20 -30.84 -7.20 21.94
CA THR A 20 -29.78 -7.56 21.01
C THR A 20 -28.99 -6.27 20.78
N SER A 21 -27.74 -6.25 21.24
CA SER A 21 -26.79 -5.21 20.85
C SER A 21 -26.72 -5.23 19.32
N VAL A 22 -27.42 -4.30 18.67
CA VAL A 22 -27.20 -4.03 17.25
C VAL A 22 -25.80 -3.43 17.21
N GLU A 23 -24.83 -4.21 16.72
CA GLU A 23 -23.51 -3.69 16.41
C GLU A 23 -23.71 -2.49 15.49
N THR A 24 -23.45 -1.29 16.01
CA THR A 24 -23.45 -0.08 15.18
C THR A 24 -22.41 -0.30 14.08
N PRO A 25 -22.79 -0.22 12.80
CA PRO A 25 -21.82 -0.39 11.72
C PRO A 25 -20.69 0.61 11.91
N ASN A 26 -19.45 0.15 11.83
CA ASN A 26 -18.29 1.01 11.89
C ASN A 26 -18.39 2.05 10.76
N LEU A 27 -18.71 3.29 11.13
CA LEU A 27 -18.95 4.42 10.21
C LEU A 27 -17.69 4.79 9.41
N GLU A 28 -16.51 4.30 9.80
CA GLU A 28 -15.25 4.48 9.09
C GLU A 28 -14.65 3.12 8.71
N GLN A 29 -15.30 2.41 7.79
CA GLN A 29 -14.71 1.22 7.20
C GLN A 29 -13.54 1.61 6.29
N PHE A 30 -12.33 1.27 6.75
CA PHE A 30 -11.10 1.38 5.97
C PHE A 30 -10.74 0.01 5.36
N THR A 31 -10.33 0.03 4.10
CA THR A 31 -9.80 -1.15 3.40
C THR A 31 -8.42 -0.83 2.86
N HIS A 32 -7.46 -1.71 3.09
CA HIS A 32 -6.08 -1.53 2.66
C HIS A 32 -5.73 -2.46 1.50
N PHE A 33 -5.02 -1.93 0.53
CA PHE A 33 -4.55 -2.64 -0.64
C PHE A 33 -3.08 -2.30 -0.89
N SER A 34 -2.38 -3.18 -1.61
CA SER A 34 -0.98 -2.97 -1.96
C SER A 34 -0.67 -3.62 -3.28
N GLY A 35 0.34 -3.09 -3.97
CA GLY A 35 0.68 -3.53 -5.31
C GLY A 35 2.05 -3.08 -5.76
N GLY A 36 2.33 -3.11 -7.05
CA GLY A 36 3.66 -2.80 -7.56
C GLY A 36 3.92 -3.30 -8.97
N LYS A 37 5.02 -2.84 -9.56
CA LYS A 37 5.40 -3.23 -10.92
C LYS A 37 6.87 -2.95 -11.21
N VAL A 38 7.39 -3.61 -12.24
CA VAL A 38 8.68 -3.29 -12.85
C VAL A 38 8.47 -2.73 -14.27
N MET A 39 9.16 -1.62 -14.58
CA MET A 39 9.19 -1.02 -15.91
C MET A 39 10.60 -0.58 -16.27
N GLY A 40 11.31 -1.38 -17.07
CA GLY A 40 12.74 -1.18 -17.33
C GLY A 40 13.54 -1.28 -16.03
N ASP A 41 14.37 -0.29 -15.74
CA ASP A 41 15.17 -0.21 -14.50
C ASP A 41 14.38 0.36 -13.30
N THR A 42 13.07 0.60 -13.48
CA THR A 42 12.21 1.17 -12.45
C THR A 42 11.41 0.09 -11.74
N THR A 43 11.62 -0.08 -10.44
CA THR A 43 10.76 -0.89 -9.57
C THR A 43 9.90 0.04 -8.73
N SER A 44 8.61 -0.25 -8.65
CA SER A 44 7.67 0.50 -7.83
C SER A 44 6.88 -0.41 -6.89
N LEU A 45 6.79 -0.01 -5.62
CA LEU A 45 5.99 -0.67 -4.57
C LEU A 45 4.89 0.29 -4.13
N TYR A 46 3.67 -0.20 -3.96
CA TYR A 46 2.48 0.63 -3.78
C TYR A 46 1.65 0.21 -2.56
N TRP A 47 1.01 1.21 -1.94
CA TRP A 47 0.02 1.04 -0.89
C TRP A 47 -1.16 1.99 -1.11
N MET A 48 -2.37 1.54 -0.82
CA MET A 48 -3.59 2.34 -0.92
C MET A 48 -4.53 2.04 0.25
N THR A 49 -5.28 3.06 0.65
CA THR A 49 -6.37 2.93 1.62
C THR A 49 -7.64 3.55 1.04
N GLU A 50 -8.72 2.78 1.05
CA GLU A 50 -10.05 3.26 0.75
C GLU A 50 -10.82 3.49 2.06
N ARG A 51 -11.64 4.55 2.08
CA ARG A 51 -12.64 4.84 3.12
C ARG A 51 -14.01 4.79 2.45
N LEU A 52 -14.89 3.90 2.90
CA LEU A 52 -16.23 3.72 2.32
C LEU A 52 -16.19 3.60 0.78
N THR A 53 -15.29 2.74 0.26
CA THR A 53 -15.02 2.46 -1.18
C THR A 53 -14.43 3.59 -2.02
N ARG A 54 -14.12 4.75 -1.41
CA ARG A 54 -13.40 5.84 -2.08
C ARG A 54 -11.95 5.83 -1.67
N VAL A 55 -11.05 6.06 -2.63
CA VAL A 55 -9.62 6.23 -2.33
C VAL A 55 -9.46 7.43 -1.41
N SER A 56 -8.80 7.21 -0.28
CA SER A 56 -8.50 8.25 0.71
C SER A 56 -7.02 8.60 0.67
N THR A 57 -6.15 7.59 0.69
CA THR A 57 -4.70 7.78 0.64
C THR A 57 -4.03 6.71 -0.22
N ALA A 58 -2.88 7.04 -0.78
CA ALA A 58 -1.98 6.09 -1.41
C ALA A 58 -0.53 6.49 -1.15
N ALA A 59 0.41 5.58 -1.37
CA ALA A 59 1.82 5.84 -1.26
C ALA A 59 2.61 4.96 -2.23
N ASP A 60 3.80 5.41 -2.63
CA ASP A 60 4.72 4.61 -3.43
C ASP A 60 6.16 4.71 -2.94
N TYR A 61 6.92 3.64 -3.17
CA TYR A 61 8.37 3.61 -3.11
C TYR A 61 8.89 3.20 -4.48
N VAL A 62 9.77 4.00 -5.06
CA VAL A 62 10.25 3.81 -6.43
C VAL A 62 11.77 3.88 -6.46
N THR A 63 12.39 2.86 -7.04
CA THR A 63 13.82 2.85 -7.40
C THR A 63 13.94 2.92 -8.91
N MET A 64 14.98 3.58 -9.41
CA MET A 64 15.21 3.83 -10.83
C MET A 64 16.67 3.48 -11.18
N GLY A 65 17.14 2.30 -10.79
CA GLY A 65 18.55 1.91 -10.89
C GLY A 65 19.51 3.00 -10.38
N ASP A 66 20.49 3.35 -11.21
CA ASP A 66 21.50 4.38 -10.88
C ASP A 66 20.97 5.82 -10.90
N TYR A 67 19.74 6.04 -11.40
CA TYR A 67 19.14 7.38 -11.51
C TYR A 67 18.55 7.88 -10.20
N GLY A 68 18.38 7.00 -9.21
CA GLY A 68 17.98 7.34 -7.85
C GLY A 68 16.73 6.63 -7.37
N TYR A 69 16.08 7.22 -6.37
CA TYR A 69 14.89 6.65 -5.74
C TYR A 69 14.02 7.75 -5.15
N TYR A 70 12.74 7.45 -4.94
CA TYR A 70 11.84 8.32 -4.20
C TYR A 70 10.74 7.56 -3.49
N GLN A 71 10.15 8.25 -2.53
CA GLN A 71 8.93 7.86 -1.85
C GLN A 71 7.90 8.96 -2.05
N SER A 72 6.64 8.57 -2.23
CA SER A 72 5.52 9.50 -2.34
C SER A 72 4.42 9.15 -1.36
N ASP A 73 3.72 10.17 -0.88
CA ASP A 73 2.50 10.06 -0.10
C ASP A 73 1.44 10.97 -0.73
N TYR A 74 0.23 10.44 -0.89
CA TYR A 74 -0.85 11.02 -1.64
C TYR A 74 -2.14 11.01 -0.84
N ARG A 75 -2.93 12.07 -0.96
CA ARG A 75 -4.26 12.17 -0.34
C ARG A 75 -5.31 12.63 -1.34
N TRP A 76 -6.43 11.92 -1.36
CA TRP A 76 -7.63 12.29 -2.10
C TRP A 76 -8.73 12.79 -1.17
N ASP A 77 -9.57 13.67 -1.70
CA ASP A 77 -10.82 14.09 -1.09
C ASP A 77 -11.84 14.33 -2.19
N ASP A 78 -13.02 13.74 -2.01
CA ASP A 78 -14.10 13.68 -3.00
C ASP A 78 -13.64 13.18 -4.39
N GLY A 79 -12.77 12.17 -4.43
CA GLY A 79 -12.27 11.56 -5.67
C GLY A 79 -11.16 12.34 -6.38
N GLU A 80 -10.80 13.53 -5.89
CA GLU A 80 -9.76 14.38 -6.46
C GLU A 80 -8.48 14.37 -5.61
N LEU A 81 -7.31 14.32 -6.26
CA LEU A 81 -6.02 14.42 -5.58
C LEU A 81 -5.87 15.81 -4.93
N ARG A 82 -5.69 15.85 -3.61
CA ARG A 82 -5.57 17.09 -2.83
C ARG A 82 -4.17 17.42 -2.43
N GLU A 83 -3.35 16.42 -2.21
CA GLU A 83 -2.01 16.62 -1.71
C GLU A 83 -1.08 15.50 -2.16
N LEU A 84 0.12 15.90 -2.55
CA LEU A 84 1.24 15.01 -2.84
C LEU A 84 2.46 15.55 -2.10
N ILE A 85 3.16 14.65 -1.41
CA ILE A 85 4.52 14.89 -0.93
C ILE A 85 5.41 13.78 -1.51
N ARG A 86 6.49 14.16 -2.19
CA ARG A 86 7.49 13.22 -2.70
C ARG A 86 8.88 13.62 -2.20
N LYS A 87 9.65 12.65 -1.74
CA LYS A 87 11.01 12.85 -1.22
C LYS A 87 11.93 11.75 -1.74
N GLY A 88 13.18 12.08 -2.04
CA GLY A 88 14.11 11.09 -2.55
C GLY A 88 15.45 11.67 -2.94
N LYS A 89 16.17 10.90 -3.76
CA LYS A 89 17.39 11.36 -4.43
C LYS A 89 17.25 11.16 -5.94
N LEU A 90 17.74 12.11 -6.70
CA LEU A 90 17.82 12.05 -8.16
C LEU A 90 19.25 12.26 -8.61
N LEU A 91 19.61 11.67 -9.74
CA LEU A 91 20.94 11.83 -10.33
C LEU A 91 21.11 13.26 -10.90
N ASP A 92 22.04 14.01 -10.33
CA ASP A 92 22.57 15.24 -10.88
C ASP A 92 23.86 14.96 -11.66
N THR A 93 23.94 15.50 -12.87
CA THR A 93 25.07 15.28 -13.79
C THR A 93 26.44 15.68 -13.25
N LYS A 94 26.51 16.56 -12.24
CA LYS A 94 27.76 17.06 -11.67
C LYS A 94 28.04 16.55 -10.27
N GLN A 95 26.99 16.26 -9.51
CA GLN A 95 27.08 15.99 -8.06
C GLN A 95 26.67 14.56 -7.68
N GLY A 96 26.27 13.73 -8.66
CA GLY A 96 25.73 12.41 -8.39
C GLY A 96 24.34 12.50 -7.77
N LEU A 97 23.98 11.55 -6.90
CA LEU A 97 22.66 11.53 -6.28
C LEU A 97 22.48 12.68 -5.29
N VAL A 98 21.59 13.63 -5.62
CA VAL A 98 21.25 14.78 -4.78
C VAL A 98 19.83 14.66 -4.21
N PRO A 99 19.57 15.14 -2.98
CA PRO A 99 18.25 15.07 -2.38
C PRO A 99 17.27 16.00 -3.09
N PHE A 100 16.03 15.57 -3.22
CA PHE A 100 14.93 16.40 -3.69
C PHE A 100 13.66 16.20 -2.87
N GLN A 101 12.80 17.21 -2.89
CA GLN A 101 11.47 17.17 -2.28
C GLN A 101 10.48 17.94 -3.13
N ILE A 102 9.30 17.37 -3.30
CA ILE A 102 8.13 18.00 -3.91
C ILE A 102 7.00 18.00 -2.88
N HIS A 103 6.28 19.11 -2.78
CA HIS A 103 5.05 19.21 -2.01
C HIS A 103 4.06 20.07 -2.77
N ILE A 104 2.92 19.48 -3.13
CA ILE A 104 1.87 20.15 -3.91
C ILE A 104 0.55 19.96 -3.18
N ARG A 105 -0.25 21.02 -3.08
CA ARG A 105 -1.66 20.95 -2.67
C ARG A 105 -2.54 21.50 -3.79
N PHE A 106 -3.65 20.81 -4.04
CA PHE A 106 -4.62 21.16 -5.06
C PHE A 106 -5.94 21.61 -4.43
N ASN A 107 -6.64 22.53 -5.08
CA ASN A 107 -8.03 22.84 -4.75
C ASN A 107 -9.00 21.80 -5.34
N LYS A 108 -10.32 22.03 -5.19
CA LYS A 108 -11.38 21.15 -5.73
C LYS A 108 -11.51 21.13 -7.24
N ASP A 109 -10.98 22.15 -7.90
CA ASP A 109 -10.97 22.26 -9.36
C ASP A 109 -9.67 21.64 -9.93
N GLY A 110 -8.78 21.16 -9.05
CA GLY A 110 -7.51 20.55 -9.40
C GLY A 110 -6.38 21.56 -9.65
N ASP A 111 -6.57 22.85 -9.41
CA ASP A 111 -5.49 23.83 -9.51
C ASP A 111 -4.54 23.75 -8.32
N ALA A 112 -3.24 23.87 -8.58
CA ALA A 112 -2.24 23.91 -7.52
C ALA A 112 -2.34 25.23 -6.73
N ILE A 113 -2.72 25.13 -5.45
CA ILE A 113 -2.82 26.26 -4.52
C ILE A 113 -1.57 26.40 -3.64
N TYR A 114 -0.74 25.36 -3.60
CA TYR A 114 0.57 25.38 -2.98
C TYR A 114 1.50 24.48 -3.78
N GLN A 115 2.73 24.95 -4.01
CA GLN A 115 3.75 24.19 -4.71
C GLN A 115 5.13 24.52 -4.14
N GLN A 116 5.91 23.47 -3.90
CA GLN A 116 7.30 23.60 -3.51
C GLN A 116 8.07 22.45 -4.11
N TYR A 117 9.05 22.77 -4.95
CA TYR A 117 10.00 21.82 -5.47
C TYR A 117 11.41 22.26 -5.06
N ARG A 118 12.10 21.41 -4.32
CA ARG A 118 13.47 21.62 -3.88
C ARG A 118 14.37 20.54 -4.45
N VAL A 119 15.50 20.96 -5.01
CA VAL A 119 16.59 20.06 -5.42
C VAL A 119 17.87 20.58 -4.80
N ASN A 120 18.52 19.76 -3.99
CA ASN A 120 19.74 20.12 -3.27
C ASN A 120 19.64 21.48 -2.56
N GLY A 121 18.53 21.69 -1.82
CA GLY A 121 18.23 22.93 -1.10
C GLY A 121 17.74 24.11 -1.97
N LYS A 122 17.87 24.05 -3.30
CA LYS A 122 17.41 25.11 -4.21
C LYS A 122 15.93 24.96 -4.53
N VAL A 123 15.17 26.04 -4.42
CA VAL A 123 13.76 26.07 -4.82
C VAL A 123 13.66 26.28 -6.33
N LEU A 124 12.94 25.39 -7.00
CA LEU A 124 12.72 25.40 -8.45
C LEU A 124 11.23 25.59 -8.75
N PRO A 125 10.88 26.25 -9.87
CA PRO A 125 9.50 26.32 -10.33
C PRO A 125 9.00 24.94 -10.79
N ILE A 126 7.74 24.63 -10.54
CA ILE A 126 7.05 23.48 -11.11
C ILE A 126 6.25 23.95 -12.32
N GLN A 127 6.47 23.31 -13.47
CA GLN A 127 5.76 23.63 -14.71
C GLN A 127 4.36 23.00 -14.73
N ARG A 128 3.43 23.60 -15.49
CA ARG A 128 2.05 23.11 -15.59
C ARG A 128 1.97 21.66 -16.08
N GLU A 129 2.83 21.27 -17.02
CA GLU A 129 2.92 19.90 -17.51
C GLU A 129 3.37 18.93 -16.40
N GLN A 130 4.33 19.33 -15.56
CA GLN A 130 4.78 18.53 -14.43
C GLN A 130 3.66 18.34 -13.40
N LEU A 131 2.87 19.37 -13.12
CA LEU A 131 1.67 19.25 -12.26
C LEU A 131 0.69 18.22 -12.81
N GLY A 132 0.43 18.25 -14.12
CA GLY A 132 -0.42 17.27 -14.79
C GLY A 132 0.13 15.85 -14.67
N ARG A 133 1.44 15.68 -14.89
CA ARG A 133 2.12 14.39 -14.73
C ARG A 133 2.02 13.82 -13.32
N TYR A 134 2.20 14.62 -12.27
CA TYR A 134 2.08 14.12 -10.90
C TYR A 134 0.68 13.57 -10.59
N LYS A 135 -0.37 14.18 -11.15
CA LYS A 135 -1.74 13.64 -11.03
C LYS A 135 -1.92 12.32 -11.76
N VAL A 136 -1.40 12.23 -12.99
CA VAL A 136 -1.45 11.01 -13.78
C VAL A 136 -0.69 9.88 -13.09
N GLU A 137 0.50 10.17 -12.56
CA GLU A 137 1.30 9.21 -11.79
C GLU A 137 0.55 8.74 -10.53
N ALA A 138 -0.05 9.66 -9.75
CA ALA A 138 -0.82 9.33 -8.56
C ALA A 138 -2.03 8.45 -8.86
N ASN A 139 -2.80 8.77 -9.90
CA ASN A 139 -3.95 7.96 -10.31
C ASN A 139 -3.49 6.61 -10.90
N GLY A 140 -2.35 6.57 -11.59
CA GLY A 140 -1.77 5.33 -12.08
C GLY A 140 -1.41 4.34 -10.96
N VAL A 141 -0.98 4.82 -9.79
CA VAL A 141 -0.78 3.98 -8.60
C VAL A 141 -2.11 3.33 -8.17
N VAL A 142 -3.18 4.12 -8.09
CA VAL A 142 -4.52 3.62 -7.74
C VAL A 142 -5.00 2.58 -8.74
N ASP A 143 -4.84 2.85 -10.04
CA ASP A 143 -5.30 1.95 -11.10
C ASP A 143 -4.54 0.61 -11.08
N SER A 144 -3.21 0.64 -10.89
CA SER A 144 -2.39 -0.58 -10.75
C SER A 144 -2.86 -1.44 -9.57
N ILE A 145 -2.99 -0.85 -8.38
CA ILE A 145 -3.43 -1.59 -7.19
C ILE A 145 -4.83 -2.17 -7.37
N LYS A 146 -5.75 -1.40 -7.97
CA LYS A 146 -7.12 -1.87 -8.22
C LYS A 146 -7.15 -3.03 -9.21
N GLN A 147 -6.29 -3.01 -10.22
CA GLN A 147 -6.18 -4.12 -11.17
C GLN A 147 -5.64 -5.38 -10.47
N GLU A 148 -4.51 -5.27 -9.79
CA GLU A 148 -3.91 -6.39 -9.05
C GLU A 148 -4.86 -6.96 -8.00
N SER A 149 -5.56 -6.10 -7.26
CA SER A 149 -6.57 -6.54 -6.29
C SER A 149 -7.73 -7.29 -6.94
N ARG A 150 -8.16 -6.94 -8.16
CA ARG A 150 -9.20 -7.69 -8.89
C ARG A 150 -8.70 -9.06 -9.33
N ASP A 151 -7.41 -9.16 -9.62
CA ASP A 151 -6.74 -10.41 -9.98
C ASP A 151 -6.41 -11.28 -8.74
N GLY A 152 -6.77 -10.78 -7.54
CA GLY A 152 -6.54 -11.43 -6.26
C GLY A 152 -5.08 -11.40 -5.83
N GLN A 153 -4.32 -10.44 -6.34
CA GLN A 153 -2.89 -10.26 -6.11
C GLN A 153 -2.64 -9.10 -5.15
N ASN A 154 -1.50 -9.14 -4.48
CA ASN A 154 -1.00 -8.07 -3.65
C ASN A 154 0.53 -8.06 -3.62
N LEU A 155 1.09 -6.90 -3.24
CA LEU A 155 2.49 -6.82 -2.84
C LEU A 155 2.77 -7.70 -1.61
N ILE A 156 3.78 -8.56 -1.74
CA ILE A 156 4.35 -9.41 -0.70
C ILE A 156 5.85 -9.12 -0.64
N GLN A 157 6.37 -8.97 0.58
CA GLN A 157 7.79 -8.68 0.84
C GLN A 157 8.25 -9.58 1.98
N GLY A 158 9.50 -10.02 1.96
CA GLY A 158 10.04 -10.91 2.98
C GLY A 158 11.45 -11.39 2.67
N TYR A 159 11.88 -12.40 3.43
CA TYR A 159 13.20 -12.99 3.35
C TYR A 159 13.06 -14.46 2.98
N TRP A 160 13.90 -14.90 2.06
CA TRP A 160 14.05 -16.29 1.65
C TRP A 160 15.41 -16.80 2.14
N ASP A 161 15.40 -17.91 2.87
CA ASP A 161 16.61 -18.52 3.48
C ASP A 161 17.08 -19.80 2.75
N GLY A 162 16.47 -20.12 1.60
CA GLY A 162 16.73 -21.36 0.85
C GLY A 162 15.75 -22.49 1.12
N GLU A 163 14.97 -22.42 2.21
CA GLU A 163 13.98 -23.43 2.57
C GLU A 163 12.58 -22.82 2.79
N THR A 164 12.50 -21.72 3.53
CA THR A 164 11.24 -21.04 3.85
C THR A 164 11.28 -19.57 3.47
N PHE A 165 10.09 -19.02 3.26
CA PHE A 165 9.88 -17.60 3.00
C PHE A 165 9.18 -16.96 4.19
N GLU A 166 9.87 -16.07 4.90
CA GLU A 166 9.30 -15.28 6.00
C GLU A 166 8.92 -13.88 5.49
N THR A 167 7.63 -13.55 5.51
CA THR A 167 7.16 -12.21 5.15
C THR A 167 7.62 -11.16 6.15
N CYS A 168 7.72 -9.91 5.71
CA CYS A 168 7.94 -8.73 6.55
C CYS A 168 6.90 -8.52 7.67
N LYS A 169 5.81 -9.31 7.69
CA LYS A 169 4.76 -9.30 8.72
C LYS A 169 4.88 -10.48 9.69
N GLY A 170 5.94 -11.30 9.58
CA GLY A 170 6.22 -12.45 10.46
C GLY A 170 5.43 -13.71 10.11
N ARG A 171 4.86 -13.80 8.91
CA ARG A 171 4.22 -15.02 8.41
C ARG A 171 5.19 -15.83 7.57
N GLU A 172 5.31 -17.10 7.87
CA GLU A 172 6.21 -18.04 7.20
C GLU A 172 5.47 -18.95 6.21
N TYR A 173 6.14 -19.29 5.12
CA TYR A 173 5.68 -20.18 4.06
C TYR A 173 6.74 -21.22 3.74
N ALA A 174 6.37 -22.49 3.73
CA ALA A 174 7.31 -23.58 3.39
C ALA A 174 7.53 -23.73 1.87
N THR A 175 6.82 -22.98 1.04
CA THR A 175 6.94 -23.09 -0.41
C THR A 175 6.77 -21.73 -1.07
N LEU A 176 7.74 -21.39 -1.91
CA LEU A 176 7.72 -20.23 -2.81
C LEU A 176 7.62 -20.73 -4.25
N GLU A 177 6.48 -20.54 -4.89
CA GLU A 177 6.22 -20.99 -6.26
C GLU A 177 6.31 -19.83 -7.24
N PHE A 178 6.90 -20.04 -8.42
CA PHE A 178 7.02 -19.01 -9.45
C PHE A 178 6.13 -19.36 -10.65
N ASN A 179 5.17 -18.48 -10.96
CA ASN A 179 4.26 -18.67 -12.10
C ASN A 179 4.89 -18.31 -13.46
N GLN A 180 6.09 -17.73 -13.45
CA GLN A 180 6.86 -17.37 -14.62
C GLN A 180 8.24 -18.04 -14.59
N THR A 181 8.80 -18.29 -15.77
CA THR A 181 10.18 -18.80 -15.85
C THR A 181 11.15 -17.71 -15.40
N LEU A 182 11.88 -18.00 -14.32
CA LEU A 182 12.89 -17.10 -13.81
C LEU A 182 14.16 -17.13 -14.69
N PRO A 183 14.83 -15.99 -14.90
CA PRO A 183 16.19 -15.99 -15.43
C PRO A 183 17.15 -16.78 -14.53
N ASN A 184 18.17 -17.42 -15.12
CA ASN A 184 19.14 -18.23 -14.37
C ASN A 184 19.81 -17.46 -13.21
N PHE A 185 20.14 -16.18 -13.40
CA PHE A 185 20.78 -15.40 -12.35
C PHE A 185 19.91 -15.24 -11.09
N VAL A 186 18.57 -15.21 -11.25
CA VAL A 186 17.63 -15.15 -10.12
C VAL A 186 17.64 -16.48 -9.38
N ILE A 187 17.60 -17.59 -10.13
CA ILE A 187 17.66 -18.95 -9.58
C ILE A 187 18.96 -19.13 -8.80
N ASP A 188 20.09 -18.77 -9.40
CA ASP A 188 21.42 -18.89 -8.80
C ASP A 188 21.50 -18.06 -7.50
N ARG A 189 20.93 -16.86 -7.48
CA ARG A 189 20.90 -16.01 -6.28
C ARG A 189 20.06 -16.64 -5.18
N LEU A 190 18.83 -17.05 -5.47
CA LEU A 190 17.91 -17.67 -4.51
C LEU A 190 18.43 -19.00 -3.94
N ALA A 191 19.29 -19.70 -4.69
CA ALA A 191 19.89 -20.95 -4.27
C ALA A 191 21.20 -20.79 -3.48
N SER A 192 21.85 -19.63 -3.55
CA SER A 192 23.21 -19.43 -3.01
C SER A 192 23.27 -18.62 -1.74
N VAL A 193 22.28 -17.75 -1.48
CA VAL A 193 22.29 -16.84 -0.34
C VAL A 193 20.89 -16.47 0.12
N ASP A 194 20.78 -16.20 1.41
CA ASP A 194 19.62 -15.56 2.03
C ASP A 194 19.36 -14.22 1.33
N SER A 195 18.12 -13.99 0.97
CA SER A 195 17.75 -12.88 0.08
C SER A 195 16.46 -12.22 0.52
N TYR A 196 16.46 -10.89 0.52
CA TYR A 196 15.23 -10.12 0.54
C TYR A 196 14.52 -10.22 -0.82
N ILE A 197 13.21 -10.42 -0.80
CA ILE A 197 12.37 -10.53 -1.99
C ILE A 197 11.13 -9.64 -1.82
N ALA A 198 10.80 -8.86 -2.86
CA ALA A 198 9.49 -8.23 -3.02
C ALA A 198 8.86 -8.68 -4.35
N PHE A 199 7.58 -9.03 -4.32
CA PHE A 199 6.85 -9.51 -5.49
C PHE A 199 5.35 -9.20 -5.45
N ILE A 200 4.72 -9.22 -6.62
CA ILE A 200 3.27 -9.33 -6.76
C ILE A 200 2.91 -10.81 -6.81
N GLY A 201 1.92 -11.19 -6.03
CA GLY A 201 1.59 -12.59 -5.89
C GLY A 201 0.38 -12.85 -5.02
N LYS A 202 0.26 -14.13 -4.62
CA LYS A 202 -0.86 -14.64 -3.83
C LYS A 202 -0.36 -15.45 -2.65
N GLU A 203 -1.04 -15.30 -1.53
CA GLU A 203 -0.77 -16.06 -0.31
C GLU A 203 -1.85 -17.12 -0.12
N SER A 204 -1.45 -18.39 -0.07
CA SER A 204 -2.33 -19.50 0.33
C SER A 204 -2.04 -19.90 1.78
N ARG A 205 -2.46 -21.11 2.21
CA ARG A 205 -2.21 -21.56 3.59
C ARG A 205 -0.72 -21.73 3.89
N ASN A 206 0.02 -22.36 2.98
CA ASN A 206 1.44 -22.74 3.19
C ASN A 206 2.36 -22.37 2.02
N THR A 207 1.79 -21.81 0.95
CA THR A 207 2.52 -21.43 -0.27
C THR A 207 2.33 -19.94 -0.54
N ALA A 208 3.42 -19.26 -0.88
CA ALA A 208 3.38 -17.95 -1.51
C ALA A 208 3.71 -18.12 -3.01
N THR A 209 2.84 -17.61 -3.88
CA THR A 209 3.01 -17.70 -5.32
C THR A 209 3.47 -16.36 -5.86
N VAL A 210 4.58 -16.35 -6.59
CA VAL A 210 5.21 -15.20 -7.23
C VAL A 210 4.71 -15.10 -8.67
N ASP A 211 3.89 -14.08 -8.93
CA ASP A 211 3.40 -13.75 -10.27
C ASP A 211 4.37 -12.80 -10.98
N GLU A 212 4.84 -11.76 -10.29
CA GLU A 212 5.84 -10.81 -10.79
C GLU A 212 6.89 -10.50 -9.72
N LEU A 213 8.16 -10.81 -10.00
CA LEU A 213 9.27 -10.44 -9.12
C LEU A 213 9.59 -8.95 -9.28
N LEU A 214 9.53 -8.19 -8.19
CA LEU A 214 9.77 -6.75 -8.20
C LEU A 214 11.19 -6.38 -7.77
N MET A 215 11.68 -7.05 -6.73
CA MET A 215 12.98 -6.76 -6.11
C MET A 215 13.61 -8.01 -5.53
N LEU A 216 14.92 -8.13 -5.71
CA LEU A 216 15.76 -9.14 -5.11
C LEU A 216 17.02 -8.47 -4.59
N ASN A 217 17.25 -8.51 -3.27
CA ASN A 217 18.40 -7.93 -2.59
C ASN A 217 19.02 -8.93 -1.61
N ASP A 218 20.10 -8.53 -0.95
CA ASP A 218 20.62 -9.24 0.23
C ASP A 218 19.63 -9.22 1.40
N ASP A 219 19.85 -10.13 2.35
CA ASP A 219 19.11 -10.29 3.60
C ASP A 219 19.26 -9.08 4.56
N SER A 220 20.29 -8.24 4.36
CA SER A 220 20.48 -7.01 5.12
C SER A 220 19.56 -5.87 4.68
N PHE A 221 18.85 -6.02 3.55
CA PHE A 221 17.92 -5.04 3.05
C PHE A 221 16.62 -5.02 3.87
N ASP A 222 16.34 -3.88 4.49
CA ASP A 222 15.13 -3.71 5.30
C ASP A 222 13.84 -3.75 4.47
N CYS A 223 12.81 -4.38 5.04
CA CYS A 223 11.44 -4.31 4.56
C CYS A 223 10.97 -2.87 4.31
N VAL A 224 10.56 -2.58 3.06
CA VAL A 224 10.11 -1.24 2.69
C VAL A 224 8.80 -0.91 3.40
N GLN A 225 8.84 0.16 4.18
CA GLN A 225 7.69 0.69 4.90
C GLN A 225 6.86 1.61 4.01
N ARG A 226 5.54 1.55 4.17
CA ARG A 226 4.61 2.50 3.56
C ARG A 226 5.03 3.94 3.93
N PRO A 227 5.32 4.81 2.95
CA PRO A 227 5.60 6.22 3.21
C PRO A 227 4.44 6.91 3.94
N LYS A 228 4.78 7.79 4.88
CA LYS A 228 3.85 8.62 5.65
C LYS A 228 4.45 10.01 5.83
N PHE A 229 4.11 10.92 4.92
CA PHE A 229 4.56 12.32 4.92
C PHE A 229 3.43 13.31 5.19
N ILE A 230 2.19 12.92 4.90
CA ILE A 230 0.97 13.70 5.14
C ILE A 230 0.35 13.18 6.43
N SER A 231 0.02 14.09 7.35
CA SER A 231 -0.72 13.73 8.56
C SER A 231 -2.16 13.34 8.19
N GLU A 232 -2.60 12.18 8.67
CA GLU A 232 -4.00 11.74 8.62
C GLU A 232 -4.90 12.62 9.49
#